data_AF-A0A8H9YKZ9-F1
#
_entry.id   AF-A0A8H9YKZ9-F1
#
_cell.length_a   1.000
_cell.length_b   1.000
_cell.length_c   1.000
_cell.angle_alpha   90.00
_cell.angle_beta   90.00
_cell.angle_gamma   90.00
#
_symmetry.space_group_name_H-M   'P 1'
#
loop_
_entity.id
_entity.type
_entity.pdbx_description
1 polymer ?
#
loop_
_entity_poly.entity_id
_entity_poly.type
_entity_poly.pdbx_seq_one_letter_code
_entity_poly.pdbx_strand_id
1 'polypeptide(L)'
;MKVIFALFALLIGLPASAAQLTIELDHSSKTWQTADLLKHPQAQTVQIVDDVSYKRTMTYRAVPLALLLPGLKPESHLQAVALDGFAAELTAAPLLEKQGARAWLAVEDPAQPWPALTEGKPSAGPFYLVWTDPQAGHISPEQWPFQISGIKQLKTVAERFPALLPDPKLAVDDPINQGFALFQKNCLACHRLNGAGDAQVGPDLNIPYNPTEYFGGDFLKRYIRDPQSLRHWPQAKMPAFAASVLPDGELDLLVSYLKHMAGRKL
;
A
#
# COMPACT_ATOMS: atom_id res chain seq x y z
N MET A 1 -21.11 -1.16 -65.24
CA MET A 1 -21.47 -0.45 -63.99
C MET A 1 -21.09 -1.33 -62.81
N LYS A 2 -20.01 -1.02 -62.10
CA LYS A 2 -19.62 -1.69 -60.85
C LYS A 2 -20.06 -0.80 -59.70
N VAL A 3 -21.04 -1.25 -58.91
CA VAL A 3 -21.52 -0.56 -57.72
C VAL A 3 -20.52 -0.85 -56.59
N ILE A 4 -19.79 0.18 -56.17
CA ILE A 4 -18.92 0.12 -54.99
C ILE A 4 -19.79 0.46 -53.78
N PHE A 5 -20.04 -0.54 -52.92
CA PHE A 5 -20.59 -0.30 -51.58
C PHE A 5 -19.46 0.22 -50.69
N ALA A 6 -19.52 1.52 -50.36
CA ALA A 6 -18.68 2.10 -49.32
C ALA A 6 -19.29 1.73 -47.96
N LEU A 7 -18.61 0.85 -47.21
CA LEU A 7 -18.96 0.55 -45.82
C LEU A 7 -18.40 1.67 -44.93
N PHE A 8 -19.26 2.56 -44.45
CA PHE A 8 -18.92 3.53 -43.41
C PHE A 8 -18.75 2.78 -42.08
N ALA A 9 -17.51 2.61 -41.63
CA ALA A 9 -17.23 2.15 -40.28
C ALA A 9 -17.54 3.29 -39.29
N LEU A 10 -18.70 3.21 -38.63
CA LEU A 10 -19.02 4.04 -37.49
C LEU A 10 -18.11 3.62 -36.32
N LEU A 11 -16.98 4.30 -36.14
CA LEU A 11 -16.22 4.26 -34.90
C LEU A 11 -17.04 4.99 -33.84
N ILE A 12 -17.97 4.25 -33.22
CA ILE A 12 -18.63 4.67 -31.99
C ILE A 12 -17.51 4.77 -30.96
N GLY A 13 -17.17 6.00 -30.55
CA GLY A 13 -16.28 6.24 -29.43
C GLY A 13 -16.85 5.53 -28.22
N LEU A 14 -16.22 4.42 -27.81
CA LEU A 14 -16.54 3.77 -26.56
C LEU A 14 -16.38 4.82 -25.46
N PRO A 15 -17.38 5.05 -24.60
CA PRO A 15 -17.16 5.88 -23.43
C PRO A 15 -15.95 5.30 -22.69
N ALA A 16 -15.03 6.15 -22.24
CA ALA A 16 -13.94 5.73 -21.38
C ALA A 16 -14.55 4.88 -20.26
N SER A 17 -14.30 3.56 -20.27
CA SER A 17 -14.93 2.65 -19.33
C SER A 17 -14.64 3.15 -17.92
N ALA A 18 -15.70 3.46 -17.17
CA ALA A 18 -15.56 3.84 -15.77
C ALA A 18 -14.81 2.73 -15.03
N ALA A 19 -13.71 3.07 -14.36
CA ALA A 19 -13.00 2.10 -13.55
C ALA A 19 -13.86 1.64 -12.37
N GLN A 20 -13.58 0.43 -11.91
CA GLN A 20 -14.32 -0.24 -10.84
C GLN A 20 -13.42 -0.47 -9.64
N LEU A 21 -13.96 -0.22 -8.45
CA LEU A 21 -13.35 -0.60 -7.17
C LEU A 21 -14.26 -1.61 -6.49
N THR A 22 -13.75 -2.82 -6.23
CA THR A 22 -14.50 -3.82 -5.47
C THR A 22 -14.03 -3.83 -4.01
N ILE A 23 -14.96 -3.64 -3.08
CA ILE A 23 -14.73 -3.76 -1.64
C ILE A 23 -15.43 -5.03 -1.15
N GLU A 24 -14.65 -5.98 -0.64
CA GLU A 24 -15.13 -7.26 -0.08
C GLU A 24 -14.86 -7.25 1.43
N LEU A 25 -15.92 -7.25 2.23
CA LEU A 25 -15.89 -7.41 3.68
C LEU A 25 -16.49 -8.76 4.05
N ASP A 26 -16.22 -9.27 5.25
CA ASP A 26 -16.74 -10.59 5.67
C ASP A 26 -18.27 -10.71 5.57
N HIS A 27 -18.96 -9.58 5.67
CA HIS A 27 -20.42 -9.48 5.70
C HIS A 27 -21.03 -8.81 4.47
N SER A 28 -20.23 -8.30 3.53
CA SER A 28 -20.74 -7.60 2.34
C SER A 28 -19.74 -7.55 1.19
N SER A 29 -20.23 -7.47 -0.03
CA SER A 29 -19.39 -7.18 -1.21
C SER A 29 -20.06 -6.09 -2.02
N LYS A 30 -19.29 -5.05 -2.38
CA LYS A 30 -19.79 -3.92 -3.17
C LYS A 30 -18.76 -3.47 -4.20
N THR A 31 -19.20 -3.37 -5.45
CA THR A 31 -18.43 -2.75 -6.52
C THR A 31 -18.92 -1.33 -6.76
N TRP A 32 -17.99 -0.39 -6.71
CA TRP A 32 -18.22 1.02 -6.97
C TRP A 32 -17.72 1.40 -8.36
N GLN A 33 -18.52 2.17 -9.10
CA GLN A 33 -18.06 2.80 -10.32
C GLN A 33 -17.43 4.17 -10.00
N THR A 34 -16.43 4.57 -10.79
CA THR A 34 -15.80 5.90 -10.73
C THR A 34 -16.86 7.02 -10.67
N ALA A 35 -17.87 6.95 -11.55
CA ALA A 35 -18.93 7.96 -11.63
C ALA A 35 -19.77 8.07 -10.34
N ASP A 36 -20.03 6.94 -9.65
CA ASP A 36 -20.80 6.92 -8.41
C ASP A 36 -19.99 7.51 -7.25
N LEU A 37 -18.69 7.23 -7.20
CA LEU A 37 -17.81 7.77 -6.16
C LEU A 37 -17.58 9.28 -6.34
N LEU A 38 -17.42 9.77 -7.57
CA LEU A 38 -17.31 11.20 -7.85
C LEU A 38 -18.57 11.97 -7.42
N LYS A 39 -19.75 11.36 -7.60
CA LYS A 39 -21.07 11.89 -7.21
C LYS A 39 -21.48 11.54 -5.78
N HIS A 40 -20.65 10.82 -5.02
CA HIS A 40 -21.01 10.38 -3.68
C HIS A 40 -21.36 11.61 -2.80
N PRO A 41 -22.44 11.56 -1.99
CA PRO A 41 -22.88 12.73 -1.22
C PRO A 41 -21.83 13.28 -0.25
N GLN A 42 -20.90 12.42 0.17
CA GLN A 42 -19.79 12.76 1.07
C GLN A 42 -18.46 12.94 0.32
N ALA A 43 -18.45 12.93 -1.01
CA ALA A 43 -17.27 13.26 -1.78
C ALA A 43 -16.93 14.75 -1.59
N GLN A 44 -15.65 15.04 -1.38
CA GLN A 44 -15.13 16.38 -1.10
C GLN A 44 -13.86 16.61 -1.92
N THR A 45 -13.54 17.89 -2.13
CA THR A 45 -12.22 18.26 -2.64
C THR A 45 -11.26 18.30 -1.46
N VAL A 46 -10.19 17.51 -1.52
CA VAL A 46 -9.16 17.44 -0.48
C VAL A 46 -7.81 17.83 -1.06
N GLN A 47 -7.04 18.59 -0.29
CA GLN A 47 -5.68 18.96 -0.65
C GLN A 47 -4.70 18.12 0.17
N ILE A 48 -3.82 17.42 -0.53
CA ILE A 48 -2.79 16.56 0.06
C ILE A 48 -1.46 17.26 -0.16
N VAL A 49 -0.86 17.74 0.92
CA VAL A 49 0.48 18.32 0.91
C VAL A 49 1.50 17.18 0.89
N ASP A 50 2.57 17.35 0.11
CA ASP A 50 3.67 16.37 -0.02
C ASP A 50 3.19 14.94 -0.29
N ASP A 51 2.30 14.81 -1.29
CA ASP A 51 1.75 13.54 -1.74
C ASP A 51 2.87 12.50 -1.92
N VAL A 52 2.66 11.30 -1.36
CA VAL A 52 3.70 10.26 -1.30
C VAL A 52 4.14 9.81 -2.69
N SER A 53 3.23 9.71 -3.66
CA SER A 53 3.58 9.23 -5.00
C SER A 53 4.04 10.37 -5.92
N TYR A 54 3.40 11.54 -5.83
CA TYR A 54 3.70 12.67 -6.69
C TYR A 54 4.82 13.60 -6.17
N LYS A 55 5.18 13.51 -4.90
CA LYS A 55 6.18 14.36 -4.22
C LYS A 55 5.91 15.85 -4.35
N ARG A 56 4.63 16.23 -4.37
CA ARG A 56 4.14 17.61 -4.42
C ARG A 56 2.74 17.71 -3.84
N THR A 57 2.26 18.93 -3.68
CA THR A 57 0.84 19.14 -3.35
C THR A 57 -0.05 18.66 -4.49
N MET A 58 -1.05 17.85 -4.15
CA MET A 58 -2.08 17.37 -5.07
C MET A 58 -3.47 17.74 -4.53
N THR A 59 -4.44 17.90 -5.44
CA THR A 59 -5.85 18.15 -5.10
C THR A 59 -6.69 17.06 -5.70
N TYR A 60 -7.52 16.42 -4.88
CA TYR A 60 -8.32 15.27 -5.29
C TYR A 60 -9.80 15.49 -4.99
N ARG A 61 -10.66 14.94 -5.85
CA ARG A 61 -12.02 14.59 -5.45
C ARG A 61 -11.97 13.25 -4.73
N ALA A 62 -12.41 13.18 -3.49
CA ALA A 62 -12.23 12.00 -2.65
C ALA A 62 -13.41 11.73 -1.71
N VAL A 63 -13.63 10.47 -1.37
CA VAL A 63 -14.63 10.02 -0.39
C VAL A 63 -13.93 9.58 0.89
N PRO A 64 -14.40 9.95 2.10
CA PRO A 64 -13.86 9.41 3.34
C PRO A 64 -13.92 7.88 3.33
N LEU A 65 -12.77 7.21 3.49
CA LEU A 65 -12.70 5.76 3.29
C LEU A 65 -13.57 5.00 4.29
N ALA A 66 -13.66 5.46 5.54
CA ALA A 66 -14.52 4.88 6.58
C ALA A 66 -15.99 4.71 6.16
N LEU A 67 -16.51 5.57 5.28
CA LEU A 67 -17.90 5.48 4.78
C LEU A 67 -18.09 4.34 3.77
N LEU A 68 -17.01 3.87 3.15
CA LEU A 68 -17.00 2.76 2.20
C LEU A 68 -16.76 1.42 2.90
N LEU A 69 -16.51 1.43 4.21
CA LEU A 69 -16.19 0.27 5.05
C LEU A 69 -17.24 0.06 6.18
N PRO A 70 -18.54 -0.04 5.86
CA PRO A 70 -19.57 -0.16 6.89
C PRO A 70 -19.35 -1.42 7.74
N GLY A 71 -19.59 -1.32 9.04
CA GLY A 71 -19.53 -2.47 9.96
C GLY A 71 -18.13 -3.04 10.24
N LEU A 72 -17.07 -2.47 9.65
CA LEU A 72 -15.70 -2.88 9.92
C LEU A 72 -15.28 -2.46 11.34
N LYS A 73 -14.53 -3.31 12.03
CA LYS A 73 -14.04 -3.04 13.38
C LYS A 73 -12.58 -2.58 13.35
N PRO A 74 -12.11 -1.78 14.33
CA PRO A 74 -10.72 -1.29 14.36
C PRO A 74 -9.66 -2.40 14.35
N GLU A 75 -9.96 -3.56 14.93
CA GLU A 75 -9.08 -4.74 14.96
C GLU A 75 -9.06 -5.55 13.65
N SER A 76 -9.93 -5.23 12.70
CA SER A 76 -9.98 -5.92 11.41
C SER A 76 -8.73 -5.64 10.58
N HIS A 77 -8.44 -6.57 9.67
CA HIS A 77 -7.34 -6.47 8.73
C HIS A 77 -7.86 -6.38 7.31
N LEU A 78 -7.34 -5.42 6.53
CA LEU A 78 -7.65 -5.26 5.12
C LEU A 78 -6.39 -5.41 4.26
N GLN A 79 -6.60 -5.82 3.02
CA GLN A 79 -5.59 -5.75 1.97
C GLN A 79 -6.14 -4.89 0.81
N ALA A 80 -5.38 -3.87 0.41
CA ALA A 80 -5.66 -3.10 -0.80
C ALA A 80 -4.78 -3.60 -1.94
N VAL A 81 -5.39 -3.93 -3.08
CA VAL A 81 -4.70 -4.52 -4.24
C VAL A 81 -4.73 -3.54 -5.40
N ALA A 82 -3.56 -3.17 -5.91
CA ALA A 82 -3.39 -2.31 -7.08
C ALA A 82 -3.52 -3.08 -8.40
N LEU A 83 -3.67 -2.35 -9.51
CA LEU A 83 -3.82 -2.91 -10.85
C LEU A 83 -2.62 -3.76 -11.31
N ASP A 84 -1.42 -3.48 -10.78
CA ASP A 84 -0.20 -4.24 -11.06
C ASP A 84 0.00 -5.44 -10.12
N GLY A 85 -0.95 -5.69 -9.22
CA GLY A 85 -0.89 -6.76 -8.24
C GLY A 85 -0.16 -6.39 -6.94
N PHE A 86 0.34 -5.15 -6.79
CA PHE A 86 0.86 -4.69 -5.51
C PHE A 86 -0.22 -4.78 -4.43
N ALA A 87 0.11 -5.36 -3.28
CA ALA A 87 -0.82 -5.62 -2.18
C ALA A 87 -0.32 -4.96 -0.89
N ALA A 88 -1.03 -3.94 -0.42
CA ALA A 88 -0.75 -3.27 0.84
C ALA A 88 -1.59 -3.88 1.97
N GLU A 89 -0.93 -4.30 3.05
CA GLU A 89 -1.58 -4.78 4.27
C GLU A 89 -1.92 -3.58 5.18
N LEU A 90 -3.19 -3.46 5.56
CA LEU A 90 -3.72 -2.29 6.27
C LEU A 90 -4.48 -2.72 7.52
N THR A 91 -4.10 -2.18 8.68
CA THR A 91 -4.94 -2.25 9.88
C THR A 91 -6.16 -1.36 9.70
N ALA A 92 -7.32 -1.80 10.18
CA ALA A 92 -8.57 -1.07 9.98
C ALA A 92 -8.64 0.21 10.82
N ALA A 93 -8.09 0.23 12.04
CA ALA A 93 -8.22 1.37 12.96
C ALA A 93 -7.88 2.73 12.30
N PRO A 94 -6.72 2.94 11.65
CA PRO A 94 -6.43 4.22 11.00
C PRO A 94 -7.37 4.56 9.84
N LEU A 95 -7.89 3.56 9.12
CA LEU A 95 -8.82 3.77 8.00
C LEU A 95 -10.20 4.26 8.44
N LEU A 96 -10.55 4.00 9.72
CA LEU A 96 -11.83 4.35 10.32
C LEU A 96 -11.79 5.71 11.06
N GLU A 97 -10.62 6.30 11.22
CA GLU A 97 -10.45 7.59 11.90
C GLU A 97 -11.17 8.72 11.16
N LYS A 98 -11.84 9.58 11.95
CA LYS A 98 -12.62 10.72 11.44
C LYS A 98 -11.93 12.06 11.68
N GLN A 99 -10.92 12.08 12.53
CA GLN A 99 -10.14 13.26 12.95
C GLN A 99 -8.64 12.89 12.96
N GLY A 100 -7.76 13.89 12.88
CA GLY A 100 -6.32 13.65 12.71
C GLY A 100 -6.02 13.00 11.36
N ALA A 101 -5.24 11.92 11.37
CA ALA A 101 -4.91 11.14 10.17
C ALA A 101 -6.17 10.50 9.58
N ARG A 102 -6.73 11.13 8.56
CA ARG A 102 -7.98 10.69 7.94
C ARG A 102 -7.72 10.09 6.57
N ALA A 103 -8.18 8.85 6.39
CA ALA A 103 -8.11 8.12 5.13
C ALA A 103 -9.18 8.57 4.13
N TRP A 104 -8.77 8.72 2.88
CA TRP A 104 -9.63 9.08 1.75
C TRP A 104 -9.37 8.16 0.57
N LEU A 105 -10.45 7.78 -0.11
CA LEU A 105 -10.38 7.22 -1.45
C LEU A 105 -10.44 8.37 -2.45
N ALA A 106 -9.30 8.82 -2.95
CA ALA A 106 -9.22 9.74 -4.08
C ALA A 106 -9.61 9.04 -5.37
N VAL A 107 -10.39 9.74 -6.21
CA VAL A 107 -10.97 9.20 -7.43
C VAL A 107 -10.57 10.08 -8.60
N GLU A 108 -9.94 9.47 -9.60
CA GLU A 108 -9.58 10.17 -10.83
C GLU A 108 -10.84 10.41 -11.67
N ASP A 109 -11.06 11.65 -12.07
CA ASP A 109 -12.10 11.97 -13.06
C ASP A 109 -11.52 11.72 -14.46
N PRO A 110 -12.06 10.79 -15.26
CA PRO A 110 -11.57 10.57 -16.63
C PRO A 110 -11.66 11.80 -17.53
N ALA A 111 -12.53 12.78 -17.20
CA ALA A 111 -12.60 14.05 -17.90
C ALA A 111 -11.48 15.03 -17.49
N GLN A 112 -10.86 14.82 -16.32
CA GLN A 112 -9.76 15.61 -15.77
C GLN A 112 -8.72 14.67 -15.15
N PRO A 113 -8.02 13.87 -15.99
CA PRO A 113 -7.11 12.86 -15.49
C PRO A 113 -5.96 13.50 -14.70
N TRP A 114 -5.47 12.77 -13.70
CA TRP A 114 -4.31 13.19 -12.95
C TRP A 114 -3.06 13.12 -13.83
N PRO A 115 -2.03 13.93 -13.53
CA PRO A 115 -0.76 13.84 -14.22
C PRO A 115 -0.14 12.44 -14.06
N ALA A 116 0.68 12.07 -15.04
CA ALA A 116 1.54 10.88 -14.94
C ALA A 116 2.46 10.96 -13.71
N LEU A 117 2.73 9.81 -13.09
CA LEU A 117 3.64 9.73 -11.93
C LEU A 117 5.08 10.08 -12.32
N THR A 118 5.53 9.57 -13.47
CA THR A 118 6.80 9.92 -14.11
C THR A 118 6.65 9.83 -15.63
N GLU A 119 7.65 10.30 -16.38
CA GLU A 119 7.64 10.24 -17.84
C GLU A 119 7.41 8.79 -18.34
N GLY A 120 6.40 8.62 -19.21
CA GLY A 120 6.02 7.31 -19.76
C GLY A 120 5.33 6.35 -18.78
N LYS A 121 4.93 6.80 -17.59
CA LYS A 121 4.15 6.01 -16.62
C LYS A 121 2.71 6.50 -16.51
N PRO A 122 1.77 5.64 -16.09
CA PRO A 122 0.40 6.07 -15.78
C PRO A 122 0.35 7.04 -14.58
N SER A 123 -0.82 7.62 -14.34
CA SER A 123 -1.12 8.37 -13.12
C SER A 123 -1.27 7.43 -11.90
N ALA A 124 -1.55 8.00 -10.73
CA ALA A 124 -1.95 7.24 -9.54
C ALA A 124 -3.41 6.73 -9.60
N GLY A 125 -4.18 7.11 -10.62
CA GLY A 125 -5.58 6.74 -10.79
C GLY A 125 -5.75 5.28 -11.22
N PRO A 126 -6.96 4.73 -11.21
CA PRO A 126 -8.23 5.46 -11.06
C PRO A 126 -8.62 5.72 -9.60
N PHE A 127 -8.05 4.95 -8.67
CA PHE A 127 -8.33 5.07 -7.24
C PHE A 127 -7.03 5.10 -6.44
N TYR A 128 -6.94 6.02 -5.48
CA TYR A 128 -5.75 6.21 -4.65
C TYR A 128 -6.15 6.39 -3.19
N LEU A 129 -5.58 5.57 -2.29
CA LEU A 129 -5.68 5.81 -0.85
C LEU A 129 -4.73 6.94 -0.45
N VAL A 130 -5.29 8.07 -0.05
CA VAL A 130 -4.56 9.25 0.41
C VAL A 130 -4.99 9.65 1.81
N TRP A 131 -4.14 10.42 2.49
CA TRP A 131 -4.36 10.78 3.89
C TRP A 131 -4.20 12.28 4.11
N THR A 132 -5.13 12.88 4.84
CA THR A 132 -4.93 14.21 5.43
C THR A 132 -4.36 14.05 6.82
N ASP A 133 -3.37 14.88 7.18
CA ASP A 133 -2.65 14.82 8.47
C ASP A 133 -2.07 13.43 8.83
N PRO A 134 -1.31 12.77 7.91
CA PRO A 134 -0.80 11.41 8.13
C PRO A 134 0.11 11.28 9.37
N GLN A 135 0.73 12.37 9.80
CA GLN A 135 1.65 12.38 10.94
C GLN A 135 0.91 12.13 12.27
N ALA A 136 -0.33 12.60 12.40
CA ALA A 136 -1.14 12.36 13.60
C ALA A 136 -1.49 10.88 13.85
N GLY A 137 -1.39 10.03 12.83
CA GLY A 137 -1.64 8.59 12.91
C GLY A 137 -0.41 7.73 12.59
N HIS A 138 0.77 8.34 12.49
CA HIS A 138 2.00 7.67 12.09
C HIS A 138 1.86 6.85 10.79
N ILE A 139 1.16 7.37 9.78
CA ILE A 139 0.90 6.64 8.53
C ILE A 139 2.18 6.59 7.68
N SER A 140 2.64 5.38 7.33
CA SER A 140 3.83 5.21 6.48
C SER A 140 3.49 5.29 4.98
N PRO A 141 4.45 5.60 4.11
CA PRO A 141 4.27 5.63 2.65
C PRO A 141 3.63 4.36 2.06
N GLU A 142 3.91 3.19 2.62
CA GLU A 142 3.39 1.90 2.16
C GLU A 142 1.86 1.77 2.35
N GLN A 143 1.27 2.62 3.19
CA GLN A 143 -0.16 2.71 3.42
C GLN A 143 -0.87 3.68 2.45
N TRP A 144 -0.19 4.08 1.38
CA TRP A 144 -0.71 4.91 0.28
C TRP A 144 -0.70 4.11 -1.05
N PRO A 145 -1.40 2.95 -1.14
CA PRO A 145 -1.51 2.24 -2.40
C PRO A 145 -2.29 3.09 -3.41
N PHE A 146 -1.70 3.32 -4.58
CA PHE A 146 -2.34 3.93 -5.74
C PHE A 146 -2.77 2.87 -6.76
N GLN A 147 -3.52 3.27 -7.79
CA GLN A 147 -4.06 2.33 -8.79
C GLN A 147 -4.87 1.21 -8.14
N ILE A 148 -5.58 1.47 -7.04
CA ILE A 148 -6.33 0.44 -6.30
C ILE A 148 -7.43 -0.12 -7.21
N SER A 149 -7.52 -1.45 -7.28
CA SER A 149 -8.58 -2.18 -7.97
C SER A 149 -9.56 -2.84 -6.99
N GLY A 150 -9.10 -3.17 -5.79
CA GLY A 150 -9.95 -3.73 -4.74
C GLY A 150 -9.40 -3.57 -3.34
N ILE A 151 -10.31 -3.65 -2.36
CA ILE A 151 -10.01 -3.69 -0.92
C ILE A 151 -10.73 -4.90 -0.33
N LYS A 152 -10.01 -5.76 0.37
CA LYS A 152 -10.56 -7.01 0.92
C LYS A 152 -10.30 -7.11 2.41
N GLN A 153 -11.31 -7.40 3.19
CA GLN A 153 -11.15 -7.87 4.56
C GLN A 153 -10.62 -9.29 4.55
N LEU A 154 -9.57 -9.53 5.33
CA LEU A 154 -8.90 -10.80 5.43
C LEU A 154 -8.60 -11.11 6.89
N LYS A 155 -8.22 -12.37 7.16
CA LYS A 155 -7.59 -12.70 8.44
C LYS A 155 -6.32 -11.87 8.62
N THR A 156 -5.91 -11.68 9.87
CA THR A 156 -4.67 -10.95 10.18
C THR A 156 -3.47 -11.62 9.52
N VAL A 157 -2.40 -10.86 9.27
CA VAL A 157 -1.15 -11.39 8.72
C VAL A 157 -0.63 -12.57 9.54
N ALA A 158 -0.71 -12.48 10.88
CA ALA A 158 -0.33 -13.54 11.81
C ALA A 158 -1.08 -14.86 11.54
N GLU A 159 -2.38 -14.79 11.27
CA GLU A 159 -3.21 -15.97 10.98
C GLU A 159 -3.00 -16.52 9.57
N ARG A 160 -2.79 -15.65 8.58
CA ARG A 160 -2.56 -16.08 7.18
C ARG A 160 -1.16 -16.66 7.00
N PHE A 161 -0.18 -16.12 7.71
CA PHE A 161 1.23 -16.44 7.53
C PHE A 161 1.93 -16.76 8.86
N PRO A 162 1.67 -17.94 9.46
CA PRO A 162 2.30 -18.34 10.73
C PRO A 162 3.84 -18.39 10.68
N ALA A 163 4.44 -18.56 9.50
CA ALA A 163 5.89 -18.57 9.30
C ALA A 163 6.58 -17.21 9.53
N LEU A 164 5.80 -16.13 9.64
CA LEU A 164 6.28 -14.79 10.02
C LEU A 164 6.31 -14.59 11.54
N LEU A 165 5.71 -15.50 12.32
CA LEU A 165 5.55 -15.28 13.74
C LEU A 165 6.87 -15.42 14.51
N PRO A 166 7.16 -14.49 15.43
CA PRO A 166 8.19 -14.67 16.45
C PRO A 166 7.99 -15.91 17.33
N ASP A 167 8.85 -16.08 18.33
CA ASP A 167 8.69 -17.21 19.26
C ASP A 167 7.43 -16.99 20.12
N PRO A 168 6.48 -17.95 20.15
CA PRO A 168 5.24 -17.80 20.91
C PRO A 168 5.44 -17.72 22.43
N LYS A 169 6.65 -17.97 22.94
CA LYS A 169 6.99 -17.79 24.36
C LYS A 169 7.30 -16.33 24.74
N LEU A 170 7.50 -15.45 23.76
CA LEU A 170 7.76 -14.03 24.01
C LEU A 170 6.51 -13.35 24.58
N ALA A 171 6.71 -12.34 25.42
CA ALA A 171 5.62 -11.51 25.91
C ALA A 171 4.97 -10.75 24.75
N VAL A 172 3.68 -10.40 24.88
CA VAL A 172 2.94 -9.69 23.82
C VAL A 172 3.59 -8.35 23.46
N ASP A 173 4.13 -7.65 24.46
CA ASP A 173 4.82 -6.35 24.33
C ASP A 173 6.32 -6.47 24.08
N ASP A 174 6.84 -7.69 23.85
CA ASP A 174 8.25 -7.93 23.58
C ASP A 174 8.74 -7.11 22.36
N PRO A 175 9.95 -6.51 22.42
CA PRO A 175 10.55 -5.76 21.31
C PRO A 175 10.51 -6.49 19.96
N ILE A 176 10.64 -7.82 19.93
CA ILE A 176 10.57 -8.62 18.71
C ILE A 176 9.15 -8.63 18.12
N ASN A 177 8.11 -8.67 18.95
CA ASN A 177 6.72 -8.58 18.51
C ASN A 177 6.41 -7.17 17.97
N GLN A 178 6.99 -6.12 18.56
CA GLN A 178 6.91 -4.76 18.02
C GLN A 178 7.63 -4.66 16.66
N GLY A 179 8.81 -5.26 16.53
CA GLY A 179 9.53 -5.38 15.25
C GLY A 179 8.75 -6.14 14.17
N PHE A 180 8.00 -7.17 14.54
CA PHE A 180 7.10 -7.88 13.63
C PHE A 180 5.98 -6.96 13.11
N ALA A 181 5.36 -6.14 13.97
CA ALA A 181 4.36 -5.16 13.52
C ALA A 181 4.94 -4.14 12.53
N LEU A 182 6.19 -3.69 12.76
CA LEU A 182 6.89 -2.79 11.83
C LEU A 182 7.22 -3.46 10.50
N PHE A 183 7.58 -4.75 10.51
CA PHE A 183 7.81 -5.53 9.28
C PHE A 183 6.53 -5.65 8.45
N GLN A 184 5.39 -5.94 9.09
CA GLN A 184 4.08 -6.01 8.42
C GLN A 184 3.73 -4.69 7.75
N LYS A 185 3.94 -3.59 8.47
CA LYS A 185 3.62 -2.23 8.01
C LYS A 185 4.50 -1.75 6.85
N ASN A 186 5.81 -1.98 6.94
CA ASN A 186 6.78 -1.29 6.08
C ASN A 186 7.46 -2.21 5.05
N CYS A 187 7.50 -3.53 5.29
CA CYS A 187 8.33 -4.44 4.50
C CYS A 187 7.52 -5.49 3.75
N LEU A 188 6.42 -5.98 4.34
CA LEU A 188 5.66 -7.12 3.82
C LEU A 188 4.97 -6.85 2.48
N ALA A 189 4.69 -5.58 2.15
CA ALA A 189 4.13 -5.22 0.84
C ALA A 189 5.10 -5.48 -0.33
N CYS A 190 6.41 -5.47 -0.04
CA CYS A 190 7.46 -5.67 -1.05
C CYS A 190 8.22 -6.98 -0.86
N HIS A 191 8.37 -7.46 0.36
CA HIS A 191 9.20 -8.60 0.70
C HIS A 191 8.40 -9.76 1.29
N ARG A 192 8.87 -10.97 1.00
CA ARG A 192 8.48 -12.18 1.71
C ARG A 192 9.48 -12.46 2.82
N LEU A 193 9.12 -13.35 3.74
CA LEU A 193 10.04 -13.89 4.74
C LEU A 193 9.65 -15.35 4.99
N ASN A 194 10.61 -16.28 4.94
CA ASN A 194 10.35 -17.72 5.04
C ASN A 194 9.37 -18.23 3.96
N GLY A 195 9.38 -17.63 2.78
CA GLY A 195 8.43 -17.90 1.70
C GLY A 195 7.01 -17.43 1.99
N ALA A 196 6.76 -16.73 3.10
CA ALA A 196 5.44 -16.25 3.47
C ALA A 196 5.25 -14.76 3.12
N GLY A 197 4.00 -14.37 2.86
CA GLY A 197 3.64 -13.07 2.27
C GLY A 197 3.30 -13.18 0.78
N ASP A 198 2.50 -12.24 0.30
CA ASP A 198 2.00 -12.19 -1.08
C ASP A 198 2.94 -11.45 -2.04
N ALA A 199 3.93 -10.73 -1.52
CA ALA A 199 4.76 -9.81 -2.28
C ALA A 199 5.60 -10.49 -3.37
N GLN A 200 5.77 -9.79 -4.50
CA GLN A 200 6.50 -10.25 -5.69
C GLN A 200 7.59 -9.28 -6.14
N VAL A 201 7.86 -8.23 -5.38
CA VAL A 201 8.74 -7.11 -5.79
C VAL A 201 10.18 -7.33 -5.32
N GLY A 202 10.34 -7.53 -4.02
CA GLY A 202 11.61 -7.75 -3.35
C GLY A 202 11.87 -9.24 -3.10
N PRO A 203 13.13 -9.60 -2.82
CA PRO A 203 13.49 -10.97 -2.45
C PRO A 203 12.86 -11.37 -1.11
N ASP A 204 12.86 -12.68 -0.85
CA ASP A 204 12.63 -13.18 0.50
C ASP A 204 13.76 -12.71 1.43
N LEU A 205 13.41 -12.31 2.65
CA LEU A 205 14.33 -11.74 3.63
C LEU A 205 14.83 -12.75 4.67
N ASN A 206 14.61 -14.06 4.49
CA ASN A 206 15.16 -15.09 5.37
C ASN A 206 15.85 -16.24 4.61
N ILE A 207 15.34 -16.59 3.42
CA ILE A 207 15.86 -17.71 2.63
C ILE A 207 16.43 -17.23 1.28
N PRO A 208 17.65 -17.65 0.89
CA PRO A 208 18.57 -18.53 1.62
C PRO A 208 19.29 -17.85 2.80
N TYR A 209 19.44 -16.53 2.76
CA TYR A 209 20.12 -15.77 3.80
C TYR A 209 19.30 -14.55 4.22
N ASN A 210 19.15 -14.38 5.52
CA ASN A 210 18.63 -13.19 6.15
C ASN A 210 19.64 -12.05 6.01
N PRO A 211 19.21 -10.80 5.75
CA PRO A 211 20.12 -9.65 5.67
C PRO A 211 20.99 -9.48 6.92
N THR A 212 20.53 -9.89 8.10
CA THR A 212 21.34 -9.79 9.33
C THR A 212 22.52 -10.77 9.38
N GLU A 213 22.58 -11.76 8.50
CA GLU A 213 23.69 -12.73 8.44
C GLU A 213 24.88 -12.22 7.60
N TYR A 214 24.64 -11.32 6.64
CA TYR A 214 25.68 -10.87 5.71
C TYR A 214 25.92 -9.35 5.70
N PHE A 215 24.99 -8.53 6.18
CA PHE A 215 25.29 -7.14 6.49
C PHE A 215 26.00 -7.06 7.84
N GLY A 216 27.29 -6.71 7.83
CA GLY A 216 28.07 -6.47 9.05
C GLY A 216 27.75 -5.12 9.70
N GLY A 217 27.87 -5.03 11.02
CA GLY A 217 27.68 -3.78 11.78
C GLY A 217 26.32 -3.11 11.49
N ASP A 218 26.33 -1.79 11.32
CA ASP A 218 25.11 -1.00 11.03
C ASP A 218 24.78 -0.89 9.53
N PHE A 219 25.44 -1.66 8.65
CA PHE A 219 25.21 -1.54 7.21
C PHE A 219 23.80 -1.91 6.79
N LEU A 220 23.11 -2.83 7.48
CA LEU A 220 21.70 -3.11 7.21
C LEU A 220 20.82 -1.88 7.50
N LYS A 221 21.04 -1.23 8.64
CA LYS A 221 20.31 -0.01 8.99
C LYS A 221 20.58 1.09 7.97
N ARG A 222 21.84 1.27 7.56
CA ARG A 222 22.22 2.24 6.52
C ARG A 222 21.58 1.92 5.17
N TYR A 223 21.49 0.65 4.80
CA TYR A 223 20.82 0.20 3.59
C TYR A 223 19.31 0.49 3.63
N ILE A 224 18.64 0.25 4.75
CA ILE A 224 17.20 0.57 4.91
C ILE A 224 16.97 2.08 4.86
N ARG A 225 17.86 2.87 5.46
CA ARG A 225 17.79 4.34 5.43
C ARG A 225 17.91 4.89 4.02
N ASP A 226 18.87 4.40 3.26
CA ASP A 226 19.10 4.78 1.87
C ASP A 226 19.74 3.61 1.10
N PRO A 227 18.93 2.83 0.34
CA PRO A 227 19.43 1.72 -0.45
C PRO A 227 20.47 2.12 -1.50
N GLN A 228 20.44 3.37 -1.96
CA GLN A 228 21.37 3.91 -2.96
C GLN A 228 22.71 4.33 -2.35
N SER A 229 22.79 4.52 -1.03
CA SER A 229 24.00 5.00 -0.34
C SER A 229 25.14 3.99 -0.31
N LEU A 230 24.83 2.69 -0.42
CA LEU A 230 25.84 1.62 -0.43
C LEU A 230 26.22 1.21 -1.84
N ARG A 231 25.22 1.06 -2.71
CA ARG A 231 25.39 0.75 -4.13
C ARG A 231 24.35 1.51 -4.92
N HIS A 232 24.81 2.41 -5.79
CA HIS A 232 23.90 3.14 -6.67
C HIS A 232 23.46 2.23 -7.83
N TRP A 233 22.15 1.99 -7.93
CA TRP A 233 21.53 1.19 -8.97
C TRP A 233 20.19 1.85 -9.37
N PRO A 234 20.09 2.45 -10.59
CA PRO A 234 18.88 3.14 -11.05
C PRO A 234 17.59 2.30 -11.10
N GLN A 235 17.69 1.01 -11.41
CA GLN A 235 16.55 0.08 -11.44
C GLN A 235 16.15 -0.49 -10.06
N ALA A 236 16.88 -0.17 -8.98
CA ALA A 236 16.49 -0.61 -7.65
C ALA A 236 15.17 0.06 -7.23
N LYS A 237 14.25 -0.76 -6.68
CA LYS A 237 12.87 -0.35 -6.36
C LYS A 237 12.65 -0.06 -4.88
N MET A 238 13.52 -0.53 -4.00
CA MET A 238 13.38 -0.33 -2.56
C MET A 238 13.50 1.17 -2.25
N PRO A 239 12.49 1.79 -1.63
CA PRO A 239 12.55 3.20 -1.24
C PRO A 239 13.47 3.40 -0.03
N ALA A 240 13.86 4.65 0.17
CA ALA A 240 14.55 5.09 1.38
C ALA A 240 13.53 5.25 2.53
N PHE A 241 13.87 4.72 3.72
CA PHE A 241 13.07 4.89 4.93
C PHE A 241 13.70 5.96 5.82
N ALA A 242 13.29 7.21 5.65
CA ALA A 242 13.78 8.33 6.46
C ALA A 242 13.40 8.19 7.94
N ALA A 243 14.12 8.87 8.84
CA ALA A 243 13.85 8.85 10.29
C ALA A 243 12.45 9.38 10.66
N SER A 244 11.85 10.23 9.81
CA SER A 244 10.47 10.69 9.96
C SER A 244 9.43 9.60 9.66
N VAL A 245 9.78 8.57 8.88
CA VAL A 245 8.90 7.45 8.51
C VAL A 245 9.10 6.27 9.45
N LEU A 246 10.37 5.95 9.74
CA LEU A 246 10.76 4.85 10.61
C LEU A 246 11.83 5.38 11.59
N PRO A 247 11.48 5.89 12.77
CA PRO A 247 12.45 6.40 13.75
C PRO A 247 13.55 5.38 14.10
N ASP A 248 14.70 5.85 14.59
CA ASP A 248 15.86 4.96 14.84
C ASP A 248 15.56 3.82 15.82
N GLY A 249 14.78 4.09 16.87
CA GLY A 249 14.32 3.04 17.79
C GLY A 249 13.44 1.99 17.11
N GLU A 250 12.55 2.39 16.19
CA GLU A 250 11.74 1.44 15.41
C GLU A 250 12.58 0.65 14.42
N LEU A 251 13.58 1.27 13.80
CA LEU A 251 14.52 0.56 12.94
C LEU A 251 15.31 -0.49 13.72
N ASP A 252 15.68 -0.22 14.97
CA ASP A 252 16.32 -1.19 15.85
C ASP A 252 15.39 -2.37 16.18
N LEU A 253 14.12 -2.12 16.45
CA LEU A 253 13.10 -3.16 16.66
C LEU A 253 12.91 -4.03 15.41
N LEU A 254 12.81 -3.41 14.24
CA LEU A 254 12.69 -4.10 12.94
C LEU A 254 13.89 -5.01 12.68
N VAL A 255 15.11 -4.50 12.85
CA VAL A 255 16.34 -5.29 12.65
C VAL A 255 16.44 -6.42 13.68
N SER A 256 16.00 -6.17 14.92
CA SER A 256 15.95 -7.20 15.96
C SER A 256 14.98 -8.33 15.60
N TYR A 257 13.80 -7.99 15.05
CA TYR A 257 12.87 -8.98 14.51
C TYR A 257 13.48 -9.79 13.36
N LEU A 258 14.12 -9.15 12.37
CA LEU A 258 14.80 -9.86 11.28
C LEU A 258 15.87 -10.82 11.83
N LYS A 259 16.66 -10.36 12.80
CA LYS A 259 17.69 -11.19 13.46
C LYS A 259 17.09 -12.37 14.21
N HIS A 260 15.98 -12.18 14.90
CA HIS A 260 15.23 -13.26 15.55
C HIS A 260 14.76 -14.30 14.54
N MET A 261 14.24 -13.85 13.39
CA MET A 261 13.75 -14.74 12.33
C MET A 261 14.88 -15.49 11.61
N ALA A 262 16.11 -14.98 11.59
CA ALA A 262 17.27 -15.72 11.06
C ALA A 262 17.49 -17.07 11.78
N GLY A 263 17.13 -17.17 13.07
CA GLY A 263 17.15 -18.41 13.84
C GLY A 263 15.93 -19.31 13.63
N ARG A 264 15.00 -18.92 12.76
CA ARG A 264 13.69 -19.56 12.52
C ARG A 264 13.40 -19.73 11.02
N LYS A 265 14.44 -20.08 10.25
CA LYS A 265 14.29 -20.44 8.83
C LYS A 265 13.50 -21.75 8.68
N LEU A 266 12.76 -21.86 7.58
CA LEU A 266 12.07 -23.09 7.17
C LEU A 266 12.92 -23.91 6.20
#